data_AF-A0A6G0W767-F1
#
_entry.id   AF-A0A6G0W767-F1
#
_cell.length_a   1.000
_cell.length_b   1.000
_cell.length_c   1.000
_cell.angle_alpha   90.00
_cell.angle_beta   90.00
_cell.angle_gamma   90.00
#
_symmetry.space_group_name_H-M   'P 1'
#
loop_
_entity.id
_entity.type
_entity.pdbx_description
1 polymer ?
#
loop_
_entity_poly.entity_id
_entity_poly.type
_entity_poly.pdbx_seq_one_letter_code
_entity_poly.pdbx_strand_id
1 'polypeptide(L)'
;MNFRDASALVHEAVYFEEQGEFERAVESFMVAASGLRAASASETDPKIQQLVLRKSLEVERWATDLYAWLEAGKKGRRPVRRAASVDHITHSKLPGHSS
;
A
#
# COMPACT_ATOMS: atom_id res chain seq x y z
N MET A 1 6.84 -8.08 -10.12
CA MET A 1 6.26 -6.74 -9.89
C MET A 1 7.34 -5.87 -9.27
N ASN A 2 7.57 -4.66 -9.79
CA ASN A 2 8.58 -3.73 -9.26
C ASN A 2 7.92 -2.69 -8.31
N PHE A 3 8.73 -1.85 -7.66
CA PHE A 3 8.24 -0.83 -6.73
C PHE A 3 7.25 0.16 -7.37
N ARG A 4 7.49 0.57 -8.62
CA ARG A 4 6.65 1.54 -9.33
C ARG A 4 5.25 0.97 -9.59
N ASP A 5 5.18 -0.27 -10.05
CA ASP A 5 3.91 -0.97 -10.32
C ASP A 5 3.12 -1.13 -9.01
N ALA A 6 3.80 -1.55 -7.93
CA ALA A 6 3.18 -1.71 -6.61
C ALA A 6 2.68 -0.37 -6.05
N SER A 7 3.42 0.71 -6.26
CA SER A 7 3.00 2.06 -5.88
C SER A 7 1.77 2.52 -6.67
N ALA A 8 1.69 2.22 -7.97
CA ALA A 8 0.52 2.55 -8.78
C ALA A 8 -0.75 1.84 -8.29
N LEU A 9 -0.63 0.58 -7.85
CA LEU A 9 -1.74 -0.15 -7.24
C LEU A 9 -2.20 0.46 -5.90
N VAL A 10 -1.29 1.03 -5.10
CA VAL A 10 -1.69 1.80 -3.90
C VAL A 10 -2.56 3.00 -4.31
N HIS A 11 -2.19 3.73 -5.37
CA HIS A 11 -2.99 4.87 -5.86
C HIS A 11 -4.36 4.45 -6.37
N GLU A 12 -4.42 3.35 -7.12
CA GLU A 12 -5.67 2.81 -7.63
C GLU A 12 -6.59 2.38 -6.47
N ALA A 13 -6.05 1.66 -5.49
CA ALA A 13 -6.77 1.27 -4.29
C ALA A 13 -7.28 2.51 -3.50
N VAL A 14 -6.48 3.57 -3.46
CA VAL A 14 -6.84 4.84 -2.85
C VAL A 14 -8.05 5.47 -3.53
N TYR A 15 -8.02 5.50 -4.85
CA TYR A 15 -9.11 5.99 -5.69
C TYR A 15 -10.39 5.18 -5.47
N PHE A 16 -10.35 3.85 -5.48
CA PHE A 16 -11.52 3.01 -5.20
C PHE A 16 -12.10 3.24 -3.80
N GLU A 17 -11.27 3.36 -2.76
CA GLU A 17 -11.77 3.65 -1.41
C GLU A 17 -12.51 5.00 -1.35
N GLU A 18 -12.02 6.01 -2.08
CA GLU A 18 -12.63 7.34 -2.15
C GLU A 18 -13.96 7.35 -2.89
N GLN A 19 -14.11 6.49 -3.91
CA GLN A 19 -15.39 6.27 -4.60
C GLN A 19 -16.35 5.38 -3.78
N GLY A 20 -15.92 4.81 -2.66
CA GLY A 20 -16.70 3.87 -1.85
C GLY A 20 -16.74 2.45 -2.41
N GLU A 21 -15.93 2.16 -3.43
CA GLU A 21 -15.75 0.83 -4.03
C GLU A 21 -14.79 -0.01 -3.17
N PHE A 22 -15.19 -0.27 -1.93
CA PHE A 22 -14.31 -0.81 -0.90
C PHE A 22 -13.77 -2.22 -1.20
N GLU A 23 -14.55 -3.07 -1.87
CA GLU A 23 -14.12 -4.43 -2.24
C GLU A 23 -12.94 -4.37 -3.22
N ARG A 24 -13.06 -3.52 -4.25
CA ARG A 24 -11.97 -3.27 -5.21
C ARG A 24 -10.77 -2.58 -4.55
N ALA A 25 -11.04 -1.66 -3.61
CA ALA A 25 -9.98 -1.04 -2.83
C ALA A 25 -9.17 -2.08 -2.04
N VAL A 26 -9.83 -3.01 -1.35
CA VAL A 26 -9.18 -4.10 -0.61
C VAL A 26 -8.33 -4.96 -1.55
N GLU A 27 -8.89 -5.38 -2.69
CA GLU A 27 -8.16 -6.19 -3.67
C GLU A 27 -6.88 -5.47 -4.12
N SER A 28 -6.99 -4.22 -4.57
CA SER A 28 -5.84 -3.44 -5.00
C SER A 28 -4.83 -3.20 -3.87
N PHE A 29 -5.26 -3.00 -2.62
CA PHE A 29 -4.31 -2.89 -1.48
C PHE A 29 -3.57 -4.20 -1.21
N MET A 30 -4.25 -5.35 -1.27
CA MET A 30 -3.62 -6.65 -1.04
C MET A 30 -2.56 -6.95 -2.10
N VAL A 31 -2.88 -6.69 -3.38
CA VAL A 31 -1.92 -6.85 -4.48
C VAL A 31 -0.76 -5.86 -4.32
N ALA A 32 -1.04 -4.60 -3.98
CA ALA A 32 -0.01 -3.60 -3.75
C ALA A 32 0.94 -3.98 -2.60
N ALA A 33 0.41 -4.46 -1.48
CA ALA A 33 1.20 -4.92 -0.34
C ALA A 33 2.14 -6.06 -0.73
N SER A 34 1.62 -7.07 -1.45
CA SER A 34 2.42 -8.18 -1.97
C SER A 34 3.52 -7.69 -2.92
N GLY A 35 3.18 -6.76 -3.82
CA GLY A 35 4.12 -6.12 -4.74
C GLY A 35 5.25 -5.36 -4.03
N LEU A 36 4.92 -4.58 -3.00
CA LEU A 36 5.89 -3.86 -2.18
C LEU A 36 6.79 -4.83 -1.41
N ARG A 37 6.23 -5.90 -0.84
CA ARG A 37 7.02 -6.94 -0.15
C ARG A 37 8.01 -7.60 -1.10
N ALA A 38 7.58 -7.96 -2.32
CA ALA A 38 8.46 -8.49 -3.35
C ALA A 38 9.54 -7.49 -3.78
N ALA A 39 9.17 -6.21 -3.96
CA ALA A 39 10.12 -5.15 -4.29
C ALA A 39 11.18 -4.96 -3.19
N SER A 40 10.78 -5.06 -1.91
CA SER A 40 11.72 -4.98 -0.78
C SER A 40 12.72 -6.13 -0.78
N ALA A 41 12.31 -7.34 -1.18
CA ALA A 41 13.20 -8.50 -1.23
C ALA A 41 14.27 -8.39 -2.33
N SER A 42 14.00 -7.60 -3.37
CA SER A 42 14.91 -7.37 -4.50
C SER A 42 15.74 -6.09 -4.35
N GLU A 43 15.54 -5.32 -3.28
CA GLU A 43 16.28 -4.09 -3.01
C GLU A 43 17.65 -4.41 -2.39
N THR A 44 18.68 -3.69 -2.83
CA THR A 44 20.07 -3.90 -2.42
C THR A 44 20.51 -2.93 -1.32
N ASP A 45 19.93 -1.73 -1.26
CA ASP A 45 20.17 -0.80 -0.15
C ASP A 45 19.35 -1.22 1.08
N PRO A 46 19.98 -1.57 2.22
CA PRO A 46 19.26 -2.06 3.40
C PRO A 46 18.26 -1.05 3.99
N LYS A 47 18.53 0.26 3.84
CA LYS A 47 17.61 1.32 4.32
C LYS A 47 16.39 1.39 3.42
N ILE A 48 16.57 1.32 2.11
CA ILE A 48 15.45 1.31 1.15
C ILE A 48 14.65 0.02 1.33
N GLN A 49 15.31 -1.13 1.45
CA GLN A 49 14.69 -2.42 1.73
C GLN A 49 13.78 -2.34 2.97
N GLN A 50 14.31 -1.85 4.09
CA GLN A 50 13.55 -1.73 5.34
C GLN A 50 12.38 -0.74 5.21
N LEU A 51 12.57 0.36 4.49
CA LEU A 51 11.53 1.35 4.23
C LEU A 51 10.38 0.75 3.40
N VAL A 52 10.69 0.05 2.30
CA VAL A 52 9.71 -0.59 1.42
C VAL A 52 8.98 -1.72 2.15
N LEU A 53 9.70 -2.52 2.93
CA LEU A 53 9.10 -3.57 3.76
C LEU A 53 8.10 -2.98 4.77
N ARG A 54 8.47 -1.91 5.48
CA ARG A 54 7.56 -1.24 6.42
C ARG A 54 6.30 -0.74 5.70
N LYS A 55 6.45 -0.13 4.53
CA LYS A 55 5.31 0.33 3.71
C LYS A 55 4.40 -0.83 3.30
N SER A 56 4.97 -1.98 2.91
CA SER A 56 4.18 -3.17 2.57
C SER A 56 3.29 -3.63 3.74
N LEU A 57 3.84 -3.65 4.96
CA LEU A 57 3.12 -4.03 6.17
C LEU A 57 2.02 -3.03 6.54
N GLU A 58 2.28 -1.73 6.35
CA GLU A 58 1.28 -0.69 6.58
C GLU A 58 0.09 -0.81 5.61
N VAL A 59 0.36 -1.07 4.32
CA VAL A 59 -0.68 -1.29 3.30
C VAL A 59 -1.46 -2.59 3.58
N GLU A 60 -0.77 -3.69 3.89
CA GLU A 60 -1.39 -4.99 4.22
C GLU A 60 -2.32 -4.89 5.43
N ARG A 61 -1.86 -4.20 6.49
CA ARG A 61 -2.66 -3.98 7.69
C ARG A 61 -3.94 -3.22 7.39
N TRP A 62 -3.85 -2.17 6.58
CA TRP A 62 -5.04 -1.39 6.24
C TRP A 62 -5.98 -2.15 5.30
N ALA A 63 -5.47 -2.91 4.33
CA ALA A 63 -6.27 -3.83 3.53
C ALA A 63 -7.07 -4.79 4.42
N THR A 64 -6.40 -5.36 5.43
CA THR A 64 -6.99 -6.28 6.41
C THR A 64 -8.06 -5.61 7.26
N ASP A 65 -7.77 -4.41 7.79
CA ASP A 65 -8.74 -3.63 8.59
C ASP A 65 -9.98 -3.26 7.76
N LEU A 66 -9.79 -2.83 6.50
CA LEU A 66 -10.88 -2.50 5.58
C LEU A 66 -11.72 -3.72 5.22
N TYR A 67 -11.07 -4.85 4.94
CA TYR A 67 -11.74 -6.12 4.68
C TYR A 67 -12.57 -6.58 5.88
N ALA A 68 -12.01 -6.53 7.09
CA ALA A 68 -12.74 -6.89 8.31
C ALA A 68 -13.97 -6.00 8.55
N TRP A 69 -13.87 -4.70 8.24
CA TRP A 69 -15.02 -3.79 8.30
C TRP A 69 -16.10 -4.14 7.26
N LEU A 70 -15.71 -4.59 6.06
CA LEU A 70 -16.66 -5.07 5.04
C LEU A 70 -17.37 -6.36 5.48
N GLU A 71 -16.61 -7.34 5.97
CA GLU A 71 -17.14 -8.61 6.49
C GLU A 71 -18.08 -8.40 7.68
N ALA A 72 -17.82 -7.38 8.50
CA ALA A 72 -18.71 -6.98 9.59
C ALA A 72 -20.01 -6.29 9.12
N GLY A 73 -20.23 -6.15 7.81
CA GLY A 73 -21.38 -5.47 7.22
C GLY A 73 -21.29 -3.95 7.36
N LYS A 74 -20.08 -3.38 7.27
CA LYS A 74 -19.80 -1.94 7.38
C LYS A 74 -20.21 -1.32 8.72
N LYS A 75 -20.23 -2.11 9.79
CA LYS A 75 -20.60 -1.66 11.15
C LYS A 75 -19.48 -0.87 11.81
N GLY A 76 -19.87 0.16 12.56
CA GLY A 76 -18.92 1.00 13.30
C GLY A 76 -18.15 1.97 12.41
N ARG A 77 -17.00 2.44 12.91
CA ARG A 77 -16.20 3.45 12.20
C ARG A 77 -15.44 2.82 11.05
N ARG A 78 -15.59 3.38 9.84
CA ARG A 78 -14.76 3.01 8.69
C ARG A 78 -13.28 3.16 9.05
N PRO A 79 -12.44 2.14 8.84
CA PRO A 79 -11.00 2.28 9.02
C PRO A 79 -10.50 3.33 8.03
N VAL A 80 -9.66 4.24 8.52
CA VAL A 80 -9.10 5.32 7.71
C VAL A 80 -7.60 5.12 7.61
N ARG A 81 -7.09 5.27 6.40
CA ARG A 81 -5.67 5.47 6.12
C ARG A 81 -5.00 6.42 7.09
N ARG A 82 -3.73 6.15 7.41
CA ARG A 82 -2.84 7.22 7.89
C ARG A 82 -2.27 7.96 6.68
N ALA A 83 -2.65 9.22 6.50
CA ALA A 83 -2.26 10.05 5.35
C ALA A 83 -0.74 10.07 5.10
N ALA A 84 0.07 10.12 6.17
CA ALA A 84 1.54 10.10 6.09
C ALA A 84 2.11 8.85 5.38
N SER A 85 1.40 7.72 5.40
CA SER A 85 1.86 6.48 4.78
C SER A 85 1.77 6.51 3.25
N VAL A 86 0.76 7.20 2.69
CA VAL A 86 0.56 7.31 1.24
C VAL A 86 1.52 8.35 0.66
N ASP A 87 1.61 9.54 1.26
CA ASP A 87 2.49 10.61 0.75
C ASP A 87 3.97 10.23 0.75
N HIS A 88 4.42 9.44 1.72
CA HIS A 88 5.79 8.94 1.70
C HIS A 88 6.01 7.86 0.63
N ILE A 89 4.98 7.13 0.18
CA ILE A 89 5.11 6.17 -0.94
C ILE A 89 5.26 6.97 -2.25
N THR A 90 4.57 8.11 -2.37
CA THR A 90 4.55 8.96 -3.57
C THR A 90 5.76 9.89 -3.69
N HIS A 91 6.27 10.42 -2.58
CA HIS A 91 7.36 11.42 -2.56
C HIS A 91 8.75 10.85 -2.24
N SER A 92 8.88 9.54 -2.02
CA SER A 92 10.21 8.94 -1.97
C SER A 92 10.80 8.93 -3.38
N LYS A 93 11.48 10.02 -3.76
CA LYS A 93 12.65 9.91 -4.64
C LYS A 93 13.54 8.87 -3.99
N LEU A 94 13.44 7.62 -4.43
CA LEU A 94 14.51 6.64 -4.21
C LEU A 94 15.78 7.36 -4.70
N PRO A 95 16.82 7.52 -3.84
CA PRO A 95 18.04 8.20 -4.25
C PRO A 95 18.52 7.54 -5.55
N GLY A 96 18.69 8.37 -6.57
CA GLY A 96 18.78 7.93 -7.95
C GLY A 96 19.88 6.89 -8.16
N HIS A 97 19.54 5.83 -8.87
CA HIS A 97 20.52 5.18 -9.74
C HIS A 97 20.85 6.15 -10.88
N SER A 98 21.78 7.06 -10.62
CA SER A 98 22.59 7.66 -11.67
C SER A 98 23.58 6.58 -12.10
N SER A 99 23.33 5.97 -13.26
CA SER A 99 24.40 5.33 -14.05
C SER A 99 25.10 6.40 -14.87
#